data_AF-A0A177HNY1-F1
#
_entry.id   AF-A0A177HNY1-F1
#
_cell.length_a   1.000
_cell.length_b   1.000
_cell.length_c   1.000
_cell.angle_alpha   90.00
_cell.angle_beta   90.00
_cell.angle_gamma   90.00
#
_symmetry.space_group_name_H-M   'P 1'
#
loop_
_entity.id
_entity.type
_entity.pdbx_description
1 polymer ?
#
loop_
_entity_poly.entity_id
_entity_poly.type
_entity_poly.pdbx_seq_one_letter_code
_entity_poly.pdbx_strand_id
1 'polypeptide(L)'
;MKARGPAGVTVFGFGVRTLQTLGRELISERLHGRSPLWAGGRSSRHAPTPGLWAVEPHVGFHDVGLKFEELLVVTEDDAYWLDDDLPHVHRWTKDEA
;
A
#
# COMPACT_ATOMS: atom_id res chain seq x y z
N MET A 1 -16.12 -32.94 8.93
CA MET A 1 -15.90 -31.94 10.00
C MET A 1 -14.66 -31.15 9.65
N LYS A 2 -14.76 -29.85 9.31
CA LYS A 2 -13.58 -28.99 9.04
C LYS A 2 -13.19 -28.27 10.33
N ALA A 3 -11.98 -28.52 10.81
CA ALA A 3 -11.44 -27.86 11.99
C ALA A 3 -11.25 -26.36 11.72
N ARG A 4 -11.84 -25.51 12.57
CA ARG A 4 -11.56 -24.07 12.58
C ARG A 4 -10.23 -23.86 13.30
N GLY A 5 -9.25 -23.27 12.61
CA GLY A 5 -8.00 -22.81 13.21
C GLY A 5 -8.27 -21.70 14.26
N PRO A 6 -7.27 -21.38 15.12
CA PRO A 6 -7.46 -20.43 16.20
C PRO A 6 -7.79 -19.05 15.65
N ALA A 7 -8.87 -18.44 16.15
CA ALA A 7 -9.28 -17.09 15.79
C ALA A 7 -8.27 -16.09 16.35
N GLY A 8 -7.33 -15.65 15.51
CA GLY A 8 -6.47 -14.51 15.83
C GLY A 8 -7.33 -13.26 16.00
N VAL A 9 -6.99 -12.42 16.98
CA VAL A 9 -7.66 -11.13 17.18
C VAL A 9 -7.34 -10.24 15.98
N THR A 10 -8.33 -10.00 15.14
CA THR A 10 -8.28 -9.07 14.01
C THR A 10 -8.94 -7.76 14.41
N VAL A 11 -8.24 -6.64 14.22
CA VAL A 11 -8.79 -5.29 14.40
C VAL A 11 -8.81 -4.63 13.02
N PHE A 12 -9.98 -4.20 12.55
CA PHE A 12 -10.21 -3.70 11.19
C PHE A 12 -9.75 -4.65 10.06
N GLY A 13 -9.80 -5.97 10.28
CA GLY A 13 -9.39 -6.96 9.27
C GLY A 13 -7.89 -7.26 9.23
N PHE A 14 -7.08 -6.54 10.02
CA PHE A 14 -5.65 -6.80 10.17
C PHE A 14 -5.36 -7.56 11.47
N GLY A 15 -4.46 -8.54 11.43
CA GLY A 15 -3.99 -9.22 12.63
C GLY A 15 -3.21 -8.25 13.53
N VAL A 16 -3.32 -8.38 14.86
CA VAL A 16 -2.62 -7.49 15.82
C VAL A 16 -1.11 -7.41 15.57
N ARG A 17 -0.48 -8.47 15.05
CA ARG A 17 0.94 -8.45 14.65
C ARG A 17 1.23 -7.50 13.49
N THR A 18 0.35 -7.44 12.50
CA THR A 18 0.49 -6.51 11.35
C THR A 18 0.41 -5.06 11.82
N LEU A 19 -0.52 -4.75 12.73
CA LEU A 19 -0.63 -3.42 13.33
C LEU A 19 0.60 -3.04 14.18
N GLN A 20 1.21 -4.02 14.87
CA GLN A 20 2.44 -3.79 15.64
C GLN A 20 3.66 -3.51 14.76
N THR A 21 3.79 -4.19 13.62
CA THR A 21 4.88 -3.92 12.65
C THR A 21 4.71 -2.55 12.01
N LEU A 22 3.50 -2.25 11.49
CA LEU A 22 3.17 -0.94 10.92
C LEU A 22 3.43 0.19 11.92
N GLY A 23 3.10 -0.02 13.20
CA GLY A 23 3.34 0.97 14.25
C GLY A 23 4.83 1.25 14.51
N ARG A 24 5.72 0.26 14.38
CA ARG A 24 7.17 0.46 14.58
C ARG A 24 7.81 1.23 13.43
N GLU A 25 7.43 0.92 12.19
CA GLU A 25 7.92 1.64 11.00
C GLU A 25 7.44 3.10 10.98
N LEU A 26 6.18 3.35 11.36
CA LEU A 26 5.62 4.69 11.48
C LEU A 26 6.40 5.59 12.46
N ILE A 27 6.87 5.02 13.58
CA ILE A 27 7.67 5.72 14.58
C ILE A 27 9.07 6.03 14.04
N SER A 28 9.70 5.07 13.35
CA SER A 28 11.01 5.26 12.73
C SER A 28 10.98 6.34 11.65
N GLU A 29 10.01 6.33 10.75
CA GLU A 29 9.89 7.31 9.67
C GLU A 29 9.60 8.73 10.21
N ARG A 30 8.79 8.83 11.27
CA ARG A 30 8.51 10.11 11.93
C ARG A 30 9.75 10.71 12.60
N LEU A 31 10.66 9.87 13.13
CA LEU A 31 11.94 10.33 13.68
C LEU A 31 12.88 10.87 12.58
N HIS A 32 12.75 10.39 11.34
CA HIS A 32 13.52 10.86 10.18
C HIS A 32 12.85 12.03 9.43
N GLY A 33 11.72 12.55 9.93
CA GLY A 33 10.98 13.65 9.28
C GLY A 33 10.32 13.27 7.96
N ARG A 34 10.16 11.97 7.71
CA ARG A 34 9.54 11.40 6.51
C ARG A 34 8.07 11.10 6.79
N SER A 35 7.25 11.29 5.77
CA SER A 35 5.82 10.98 5.89
C SER A 35 5.59 9.53 5.45
N PRO A 36 4.93 8.71 6.28
CA PRO A 36 4.47 7.37 5.85
C PRO A 36 3.37 7.46 4.79
N LEU A 37 2.81 8.65 4.59
CA LEU A 37 1.95 8.98 3.45
C LEU A 37 2.79 9.68 2.39
N TRP A 38 2.91 9.06 1.22
CA TRP A 38 3.67 9.59 0.10
C TRP A 38 2.74 10.36 -0.84
N ALA A 39 2.90 11.69 -0.90
CA ALA A 39 2.04 12.60 -1.65
C ALA A 39 2.85 13.79 -2.22
N GLY A 40 2.22 14.79 -2.81
CA GLY A 40 2.92 15.93 -3.46
C GLY A 40 3.69 16.89 -2.54
N GLY A 41 3.77 16.62 -1.22
CA GLY A 41 4.40 17.51 -0.23
C GLY A 41 5.92 17.34 -0.13
N ARG A 42 6.60 18.33 0.49
CA ARG A 42 8.06 18.28 0.73
C ARG A 42 8.49 17.08 1.57
N SER A 43 7.64 16.64 2.50
CA SER A 43 7.87 15.48 3.38
C SER A 43 7.92 14.14 2.64
N SER A 44 7.54 14.11 1.36
CA SER A 44 7.58 12.92 0.50
C SER A 44 8.70 12.99 -0.56
N ARG A 45 9.58 14.01 -0.48
CA ARG A 45 10.75 14.14 -1.36
C ARG A 45 11.91 13.25 -0.90
N HIS A 46 11.65 11.96 -0.78
CA HIS A 46 12.63 10.92 -0.43
C HIS A 46 12.21 9.63 -1.13
N ALA A 47 13.14 8.72 -1.42
CA ALA A 47 12.77 7.40 -1.96
C ALA A 47 11.72 6.69 -1.07
N PRO A 48 10.79 5.91 -1.65
CA PRO A 48 9.86 5.12 -0.86
C PRO A 48 10.62 4.11 0.00
N THR A 49 10.16 3.90 1.23
CA THR A 49 10.74 2.89 2.11
C THR A 49 10.30 1.50 1.64
N PRO A 50 11.20 0.50 1.53
CA PRO A 50 10.83 -0.86 1.19
C PRO A 50 9.74 -1.40 2.14
N GLY A 51 8.79 -2.16 1.59
CA GLY A 51 7.65 -2.69 2.32
C GLY A 51 6.37 -2.74 1.49
N LEU A 52 5.24 -2.98 2.16
CA LEU A 52 3.91 -3.00 1.55
C LEU A 52 3.27 -1.62 1.64
N TRP A 53 2.82 -1.10 0.50
CA TRP A 53 2.18 0.21 0.37
C TRP A 53 0.77 0.08 -0.18
N ALA A 54 -0.15 0.88 0.36
CA ALA A 54 -1.45 1.12 -0.26
C ALA A 54 -1.34 2.33 -1.21
N VAL A 55 -1.74 2.16 -2.46
CA VAL A 55 -1.77 3.21 -3.47
C VAL A 55 -3.23 3.63 -3.68
N GLU A 56 -3.57 4.82 -3.20
CA GLU A 56 -4.96 5.28 -3.13
C GLU A 56 -5.17 6.72 -3.66
N PRO A 57 -5.00 6.95 -4.98
CA PRO A 57 -5.24 8.25 -5.57
C PRO A 57 -6.74 8.55 -5.56
N HIS A 58 -7.05 9.78 -5.18
CA HIS A 58 -8.39 10.33 -5.21
C HIS A 58 -8.42 11.47 -6.22
N VAL A 59 -9.36 11.42 -7.16
CA VAL A 59 -9.58 12.47 -8.15
C VAL A 59 -11.02 12.94 -8.02
N GLY A 60 -11.22 14.23 -7.75
CA GLY A 60 -12.52 14.87 -7.74
C GLY A 60 -12.63 15.90 -8.86
N PHE A 61 -13.74 15.90 -9.58
CA PHE A 61 -14.06 16.90 -10.59
C PHE A 61 -15.56 17.23 -10.58
N HIS A 62 -15.91 18.46 -10.19
CA HIS A 62 -17.29 18.90 -9.95
C HIS A 62 -18.05 17.95 -9.01
N ASP A 63 -19.10 17.30 -9.51
CA ASP A 63 -19.98 16.37 -8.81
C ASP A 63 -19.56 14.90 -8.97
N VAL A 64 -18.42 14.64 -9.62
CA VAL A 64 -17.88 13.29 -9.85
C VAL A 64 -16.61 13.07 -9.04
N GLY A 65 -16.50 11.90 -8.43
CA GLY A 65 -15.31 11.43 -7.73
C GLY A 65 -14.88 10.05 -8.20
N LEU A 66 -13.57 9.84 -8.28
CA LEU A 66 -12.93 8.56 -8.53
C LEU A 66 -11.95 8.28 -7.39
N LYS A 67 -11.99 7.05 -6.88
CA LYS A 67 -10.98 6.48 -6.02
C LYS A 67 -10.49 5.18 -6.65
N PHE A 68 -9.19 4.95 -6.51
CA PHE A 68 -8.55 3.67 -6.79
C PHE A 68 -7.86 3.20 -5.52
N GLU A 69 -7.71 1.89 -5.35
CA GLU A 69 -7.02 1.31 -4.19
C GLU A 69 -6.34 0.02 -4.63
N GLU A 70 -5.02 -0.03 -4.51
CA GLU A 70 -4.23 -1.24 -4.79
C GLU A 70 -3.05 -1.37 -3.84
N LEU A 71 -2.46 -2.56 -3.81
CA LEU A 71 -1.29 -2.86 -3.00
C LEU A 71 -0.03 -2.94 -3.87
N LEU A 72 0.96 -2.12 -3.54
CA LEU A 72 2.28 -2.11 -4.15
C LEU A 72 3.30 -2.68 -3.16
N VAL A 73 4.12 -3.62 -3.62
CA VAL A 73 5.28 -4.10 -2.87
C VAL A 73 6.50 -3.33 -3.37
N VAL A 74 7.19 -2.63 -2.48
CA VAL A 74 8.45 -1.93 -2.75
C VAL A 74 9.58 -2.74 -2.14
N THR A 75 10.59 -3.07 -2.94
CA THR A 75 11.83 -3.72 -2.48
C THR A 75 12.94 -2.66 -2.36
N GLU A 76 14.15 -3.10 -2.00
CA GLU A 76 15.32 -2.21 -1.95
C GLU A 76 15.66 -1.61 -3.33
N ASP A 77 15.27 -2.29 -4.41
CA ASP A 77 15.73 -2.04 -5.78
C ASP A 77 14.62 -2.00 -6.85
N ASP A 78 13.38 -2.34 -6.51
CA ASP A 78 12.26 -2.39 -7.46
C ASP A 78 10.89 -2.20 -6.77
N ALA A 79 9.81 -2.20 -7.55
CA ALA A 79 8.44 -2.28 -7.05
C ALA A 79 7.51 -3.02 -8.01
N TYR A 80 6.57 -3.78 -7.46
CA TYR A 80 5.57 -4.53 -8.23
C TYR A 80 4.20 -4.53 -7.54
N TRP A 81 3.12 -4.62 -8.34
CA TRP A 81 1.77 -4.78 -7.82
C TRP A 81 1.63 -6.16 -7.17
N LEU A 82 1.00 -6.22 -5.99
CA LEU A 82 0.80 -7.49 -5.30
C LEU A 82 -0.12 -8.44 -6.08
N ASP A 83 -1.05 -7.87 -6.84
CA ASP A 83 -1.93 -8.58 -7.76
C ASP A 83 -1.59 -8.15 -9.20
N ASP A 84 -1.22 -9.12 -10.03
CA ASP A 84 -0.85 -8.93 -11.42
C ASP A 84 -2.03 -9.13 -12.40
N ASP A 85 -3.18 -9.61 -11.91
CA ASP A 85 -4.40 -9.84 -12.70
C ASP A 85 -5.37 -8.64 -12.68
N LEU A 86 -4.84 -7.43 -12.48
CA LEU A 86 -5.66 -6.23 -12.42
C LEU A 86 -5.92 -5.65 -13.82
N PRO A 87 -7.13 -5.14 -14.10
CA PRO A 87 -7.49 -4.62 -15.44
C PRO A 87 -6.53 -3.56 -15.99
N HIS A 88 -5.92 -2.76 -15.11
CA HIS A 88 -4.97 -1.72 -15.50
C HIS A 88 -3.54 -2.25 -15.69
N VAL A 89 -3.16 -3.37 -15.08
CA VAL A 89 -1.87 -4.06 -15.31
C VAL A 89 -1.89 -4.72 -16.69
N HIS A 90 -2.98 -5.43 -17.03
CA HIS A 90 -3.20 -6.05 -18.35
C HIS A 90 -3.14 -5.09 -19.53
N ARG A 91 -3.42 -3.79 -19.29
CA ARG A 91 -3.42 -2.80 -20.35
C ARG A 91 -2.02 -2.61 -20.93
N TRP A 92 -0.98 -2.61 -20.08
CA TRP A 92 0.39 -2.27 -20.48
C TRP A 92 1.11 -3.46 -21.12
N THR A 93 0.77 -4.69 -20.74
CA THR A 93 1.37 -5.91 -21.31
C THR A 93 0.95 -6.19 -22.75
N LYS A 94 -0.18 -5.60 -23.21
CA LYS A 94 -0.65 -5.75 -24.59
C LYS A 94 0.10 -4.89 -25.60
N ASP A 95 0.80 -3.84 -25.14
CA ASP A 95 1.53 -2.93 -26.01
C ASP A 95 2.99 -3.38 -26.28
N GLU A 96 3.47 -4.45 -25.62
CA GLU A 96 4.83 -5.01 -25.76
C GLU A 96 4.94 -6.24 -26.69
N ALA A 97 3.84 -6.69 -27.30
CA ALA A 97 3.78 -7.85 -28.21
C ALA A 97 3.52 -7.43 -29.67
#